data_AF-A0A1U7D4U8-F1
#
_entry.id   AF-A0A1U7D4U8-F1
#
_cell.length_a   1.000
_cell.length_b   1.000
_cell.length_c   1.000
_cell.angle_alpha   90.00
_cell.angle_beta   90.00
_cell.angle_gamma   90.00
#
_symmetry.space_group_name_H-M   'P 1'
#
loop_
_entity.id
_entity.type
_entity.pdbx_description
1 polymer ?
#
loop_
_entity_poly.entity_id
_entity_poly.type
_entity_poly.pdbx_seq_one_letter_code
_entity_poly.pdbx_strand_id
1 'polypeptide(L)'
;MVKTYSKGARRRAKRAAGTESGLDLPGLAAVTRREPNGRTRRSMADRDPSIDPLAVRCRHVGIQPDAAGLREVRSPWFGCRAGRAMAAAVRDHDERSRLWDAIQHMRRVQVAMDRAIGAPSRHARCLRLLVPVEAMSADAETPPVDERSDEERLRDATRASMRVEGWLGYTDKPARSEALRVVVDDGEVRDVAGLLSALRCVSDGLRAREMVWRGRG
;
A
#
# COMPACT_ATOMS: atom_id res chain seq x y z
N MET A 1 -34.71 -59.52 -1.86
CA MET A 1 -35.25 -58.55 -0.88
C MET A 1 -34.94 -57.13 -1.37
N VAL A 2 -35.91 -56.44 -1.97
CA VAL A 2 -35.69 -55.14 -2.63
C VAL A 2 -35.72 -54.03 -1.59
N LYS A 3 -34.56 -53.43 -1.24
CA LYS A 3 -34.49 -52.31 -0.30
C LYS A 3 -35.18 -51.07 -0.89
N THR A 4 -36.29 -50.66 -0.29
CA THR A 4 -37.00 -49.41 -0.58
C THR A 4 -36.20 -48.24 -0.01
N TYR A 5 -35.40 -47.58 -0.85
CA TYR A 5 -34.67 -46.37 -0.49
C TYR A 5 -35.55 -45.13 -0.65
N SER A 6 -35.48 -44.20 0.32
CA SER A 6 -36.02 -42.84 0.12
C SER A 6 -35.32 -42.15 -1.06
N LYS A 7 -36.00 -41.22 -1.74
CA LYS A 7 -35.44 -40.53 -2.92
C LYS A 7 -34.06 -39.91 -2.62
N GLY A 8 -33.85 -39.39 -1.40
CA GLY A 8 -32.57 -38.85 -0.95
C GLY A 8 -31.48 -39.91 -0.76
N ALA A 9 -31.80 -41.08 -0.22
CA ALA A 9 -30.86 -42.18 -0.06
C ALA A 9 -30.45 -42.78 -1.41
N ARG A 10 -31.39 -42.89 -2.36
CA ARG A 10 -31.12 -43.37 -3.72
C ARG A 10 -30.17 -42.45 -4.49
N ARG A 11 -30.26 -41.14 -4.27
CA ARG A 11 -29.38 -40.12 -4.91
C ARG A 11 -27.96 -40.12 -4.33
N ARG A 12 -27.81 -40.39 -3.03
CA ARG A 12 -26.49 -40.54 -2.37
C ARG A 12 -25.80 -41.85 -2.77
N ALA A 13 -26.54 -42.96 -2.82
CA ALA A 13 -26.03 -44.25 -3.29
C ALA A 13 -25.54 -44.18 -4.75
N LYS A 14 -26.28 -43.49 -5.63
CA LYS A 14 -25.86 -43.29 -7.03
C LYS A 14 -24.59 -42.43 -7.17
N ARG A 15 -24.36 -41.46 -6.27
CA ARG A 15 -23.12 -40.67 -6.24
C ARG A 15 -21.94 -41.49 -5.73
N ALA A 16 -22.12 -42.26 -4.66
CA ALA A 16 -21.06 -43.12 -4.11
C ALA A 16 -20.63 -44.18 -5.14
N ALA A 17 -21.59 -44.85 -5.79
CA ALA A 17 -21.31 -45.84 -6.83
C ALA A 17 -20.52 -45.24 -8.02
N GLY A 18 -20.84 -44.02 -8.45
CA GLY A 18 -20.10 -43.36 -9.53
C GLY A 18 -18.69 -42.88 -9.17
N THR A 19 -18.29 -42.93 -7.89
CA THR A 19 -16.95 -42.48 -7.45
C THR A 19 -16.02 -43.67 -7.19
N GLU A 20 -16.55 -44.84 -6.80
CA GLU A 20 -15.74 -46.04 -6.49
C GLU A 20 -15.62 -47.03 -7.65
N SER A 21 -16.54 -47.05 -8.62
CA SER A 21 -16.61 -48.15 -9.60
C SER A 21 -15.95 -47.89 -10.95
N GLY A 22 -15.22 -46.78 -11.16
CA GLY A 22 -14.50 -46.52 -12.42
C GLY A 22 -15.32 -46.67 -13.71
N LEU A 23 -16.65 -46.60 -13.59
CA LEU A 23 -17.59 -46.75 -14.71
C LEU A 23 -17.70 -45.38 -15.36
N ASP A 24 -16.90 -45.21 -16.41
CA ASP A 24 -16.94 -44.06 -17.30
C ASP A 24 -18.30 -44.05 -18.02
N LEU A 25 -19.28 -43.38 -17.40
CA LEU A 25 -20.58 -43.11 -18.00
C LEU A 25 -20.35 -42.12 -19.16
N PRO A 26 -20.57 -42.53 -20.42
CA PRO A 26 -20.28 -41.66 -21.55
C PRO A 26 -21.23 -40.46 -21.52
N GLY A 27 -20.65 -39.27 -21.42
CA GLY A 27 -21.33 -38.03 -21.85
C GLY A 27 -22.03 -37.17 -20.79
N LEU A 28 -21.77 -37.34 -19.49
CA LEU A 28 -22.10 -36.27 -18.53
C LEU A 28 -20.93 -35.30 -18.44
N ALA A 29 -20.93 -34.30 -19.32
CA ALA A 29 -20.01 -33.17 -19.24
C ALA A 29 -19.97 -32.63 -17.80
N ALA A 30 -18.77 -32.35 -17.29
CA ALA A 30 -18.57 -31.87 -15.94
C ALA A 30 -19.50 -30.67 -15.66
N VAL A 31 -20.47 -30.86 -14.77
CA VAL A 31 -21.41 -29.80 -14.42
C VAL A 31 -20.63 -28.69 -13.73
N THR A 32 -20.40 -27.58 -14.44
CA THR A 32 -19.80 -26.39 -13.87
C THR A 32 -20.68 -25.92 -12.71
N ARG A 33 -20.15 -26.04 -11.48
CA ARG A 33 -20.84 -25.57 -10.28
C ARG A 33 -21.12 -24.07 -10.47
N ARG A 34 -22.40 -23.70 -10.46
CA ARG A 34 -22.85 -22.31 -10.54
C ARG A 34 -22.77 -21.65 -9.16
N GLU A 35 -22.60 -20.34 -9.15
CA GLU A 35 -22.72 -19.52 -7.95
C GLU A 35 -24.16 -19.51 -7.41
N PRO A 36 -24.42 -19.11 -6.15
CA PRO A 36 -25.76 -19.00 -5.59
C PRO A 36 -26.72 -18.11 -6.40
N ASN A 37 -26.16 -17.19 -7.20
CA ASN A 37 -26.87 -16.30 -8.12
C ASN A 37 -27.12 -16.89 -9.53
N GLY A 38 -26.78 -18.17 -9.75
CA GLY A 38 -27.00 -18.86 -11.03
C GLY A 38 -25.95 -18.60 -12.12
N ARG A 39 -24.93 -17.77 -11.87
CA ARG A 39 -23.84 -17.49 -12.82
C ARG A 39 -22.78 -18.60 -12.83
N THR A 40 -22.07 -18.75 -13.95
CA THR A 40 -20.88 -19.61 -14.03
C THR A 40 -19.87 -19.17 -12.99
N ARG A 41 -19.37 -20.11 -12.18
CA ARG A 41 -18.40 -19.80 -11.11
C ARG A 41 -17.15 -19.15 -11.72
N ARG A 42 -16.96 -17.88 -11.39
CA ARG A 42 -15.79 -17.10 -11.75
C ARG A 42 -14.59 -17.58 -10.92
N SER A 43 -13.41 -17.66 -11.53
CA SER A 43 -12.17 -17.82 -10.78
C SER A 43 -11.93 -16.59 -9.89
N MET A 44 -11.02 -16.66 -8.92
CA MET A 44 -10.68 -15.45 -8.13
C MET A 44 -10.12 -14.33 -9.03
N ALA A 45 -9.33 -14.68 -10.06
CA ALA A 45 -8.82 -13.73 -11.04
C ALA A 45 -9.95 -13.03 -11.83
N ASP A 46 -11.02 -13.75 -12.17
CA ASP A 46 -12.20 -13.19 -12.85
C ASP A 46 -13.06 -12.27 -11.94
N ARG A 47 -12.86 -12.33 -10.62
CA ARG A 47 -13.58 -11.51 -9.63
C ARG A 47 -12.83 -10.26 -9.25
N ASP A 48 -11.50 -10.30 -9.28
CA ASP A 48 -10.64 -9.21 -8.90
C ASP A 48 -9.48 -9.08 -9.90
N PRO A 49 -9.57 -8.15 -10.87
CA PRO A 49 -8.54 -7.97 -11.88
C PRO A 49 -7.20 -7.47 -11.30
N SER A 50 -7.16 -7.08 -10.02
CA SER A 50 -5.92 -6.69 -9.34
C SER A 50 -5.04 -7.88 -8.96
N ILE A 51 -5.56 -9.11 -8.96
CA ILE A 51 -4.81 -10.29 -8.49
C ILE A 51 -3.56 -10.55 -9.33
N ASP A 52 -3.65 -10.49 -10.66
CA ASP A 52 -2.50 -10.76 -11.53
C ASP A 52 -1.38 -9.72 -11.37
N PRO A 53 -1.67 -8.40 -11.39
CA PRO A 53 -0.68 -7.38 -11.04
C PRO A 53 -0.07 -7.55 -9.64
N LEU A 54 -0.87 -7.94 -8.64
CA LEU A 54 -0.39 -8.17 -7.29
C LEU A 54 0.50 -9.42 -7.21
N ALA A 55 0.17 -10.48 -7.93
CA ALA A 55 0.99 -11.69 -8.00
C ALA A 55 2.35 -11.40 -8.66
N VAL A 56 2.40 -10.53 -9.68
CA VAL A 56 3.66 -10.04 -10.26
C VAL A 56 4.45 -9.25 -9.22
N ARG A 57 3.79 -8.35 -8.47
CA ARG A 57 4.43 -7.59 -7.40
C ARG A 57 5.00 -8.50 -6.32
N CYS A 58 4.26 -9.52 -5.87
CA CYS A 58 4.72 -10.55 -4.94
C CYS A 58 6.04 -11.18 -5.41
N ARG A 59 6.11 -11.61 -6.67
CA ARG A 59 7.34 -12.18 -7.25
C ARG A 59 8.51 -11.21 -7.27
N HIS A 60 8.27 -9.94 -7.63
CA HIS A 60 9.33 -8.91 -7.63
C HIS A 60 9.91 -8.64 -6.24
N VAL A 61 9.11 -8.81 -5.19
CA VAL A 61 9.56 -8.61 -3.80
C VAL A 61 9.91 -9.91 -3.08
N GLY A 62 9.94 -11.05 -3.79
CA GLY A 62 10.27 -12.36 -3.22
C GLY A 62 9.22 -12.95 -2.27
N ILE A 63 7.99 -12.44 -2.30
CA ILE A 63 6.85 -12.93 -1.49
C ILE A 63 6.07 -13.97 -2.30
N GLN A 64 5.62 -15.04 -1.65
CA GLN A 64 4.76 -16.03 -2.29
C GLN A 64 3.39 -15.42 -2.62
N PRO A 65 2.84 -15.61 -3.83
CA PRO A 65 1.54 -15.07 -4.23
C PRO A 65 0.37 -15.87 -3.64
N ASP A 66 0.42 -16.14 -2.33
CA ASP A 66 -0.69 -16.69 -1.57
C ASP A 66 -1.59 -15.56 -1.01
N ALA A 67 -2.67 -15.92 -0.31
CA ALA A 67 -3.60 -14.93 0.23
C ALA A 67 -2.96 -13.95 1.24
N ALA A 68 -1.93 -14.39 1.97
CA ALA A 68 -1.20 -13.54 2.91
C ALA A 68 -0.25 -12.60 2.18
N GLY A 69 0.48 -13.12 1.19
CA GLY A 69 1.38 -12.34 0.35
C GLY A 69 0.64 -11.28 -0.47
N LEU A 70 -0.52 -11.62 -1.04
CA LEU A 70 -1.39 -10.67 -1.74
C LEU A 70 -1.90 -9.56 -0.81
N ARG A 71 -2.24 -9.89 0.44
CA ARG A 71 -2.61 -8.89 1.45
C ARG A 71 -1.43 -7.99 1.80
N GLU A 72 -0.25 -8.56 1.96
CA GLU A 72 0.97 -7.81 2.28
C GLU A 72 1.30 -6.81 1.18
N VAL A 73 1.33 -7.23 -0.09
CA VAL A 73 1.68 -6.33 -1.22
C VAL A 73 0.60 -5.30 -1.56
N ARG A 74 -0.62 -5.45 -1.02
CA ARG A 74 -1.67 -4.42 -1.04
C ARG A 74 -1.41 -3.28 -0.06
N SER A 75 -0.55 -3.49 0.92
CA SER A 75 -0.22 -2.45 1.89
C SER A 75 0.38 -1.22 1.20
N PRO A 76 0.04 0.00 1.64
CA PRO A 76 0.41 1.23 0.95
C PRO A 76 1.92 1.44 0.85
N TRP A 77 2.71 0.91 1.79
CA TRP A 77 4.17 1.02 1.78
C TRP A 77 4.84 0.33 0.59
N PHE A 78 4.21 -0.66 -0.06
CA PHE A 78 4.78 -1.24 -1.28
C PHE A 78 4.71 -0.31 -2.50
N GLY A 79 3.94 0.78 -2.40
CA GLY A 79 3.77 1.77 -3.47
C GLY A 79 4.99 2.64 -3.74
N CYS A 80 5.93 2.80 -2.79
CA CYS A 80 7.10 3.66 -2.97
C CYS A 80 8.42 3.00 -2.54
N ARG A 81 9.55 3.58 -2.94
CA ARG A 81 10.89 3.06 -2.61
C ARG A 81 11.16 3.04 -1.11
N ALA A 82 10.86 4.15 -0.43
CA ALA A 82 11.00 4.30 1.02
C ALA A 82 10.25 3.21 1.80
N GLY A 83 8.96 3.03 1.47
CA GLY A 83 8.10 2.07 2.13
C GLY A 83 8.51 0.63 1.86
N ARG A 84 8.96 0.29 0.65
CA ARG A 84 9.50 -1.05 0.34
C ARG A 84 10.76 -1.35 1.14
N ALA A 85 11.70 -0.42 1.22
CA ALA A 85 12.92 -0.61 1.99
C ALA A 85 12.64 -0.75 3.49
N MET A 86 11.73 0.06 4.04
CA MET A 86 11.25 -0.05 5.41
C MET A 86 10.59 -1.41 5.67
N ALA A 87 9.68 -1.84 4.80
CA ALA A 87 8.96 -3.11 4.95
C ALA A 87 9.89 -4.33 4.82
N ALA A 88 10.95 -4.24 4.00
CA ALA A 88 11.95 -5.30 3.90
C ALA A 88 12.77 -5.47 5.19
N ALA A 89 13.05 -4.38 5.90
CA ALA A 89 13.92 -4.39 7.08
C ALA A 89 13.19 -4.59 8.42
N VAL A 90 11.94 -4.12 8.54
CA VAL A 90 11.12 -4.24 9.75
C VAL A 90 10.12 -5.37 9.56
N ARG A 91 9.96 -6.30 10.51
CA ARG A 91 8.96 -7.39 10.43
C ARG A 91 7.66 -7.11 11.17
N ASP A 92 7.75 -6.32 12.24
CA ASP A 92 6.59 -5.98 13.06
C ASP A 92 5.63 -5.03 12.32
N HIS A 93 4.34 -5.39 12.30
CA HIS A 93 3.33 -4.64 11.56
C HIS A 93 3.07 -3.26 12.18
N ASP A 94 3.02 -3.19 13.51
CA ASP A 94 2.76 -1.94 14.23
C ASP A 94 3.93 -0.96 14.04
N GLU A 95 5.17 -1.44 14.10
CA GLU A 95 6.34 -0.64 13.79
C GLU A 95 6.31 -0.16 12.33
N ARG A 96 6.00 -1.01 11.35
CA ARG A 96 5.82 -0.59 9.94
C ARG A 96 4.77 0.49 9.80
N SER A 97 3.62 0.35 10.45
CA SER A 97 2.55 1.36 10.40
C SER A 97 3.03 2.71 10.94
N ARG A 98 3.75 2.71 12.07
CA ARG A 98 4.28 3.94 12.68
C ARG A 98 5.34 4.62 11.83
N LEU A 99 6.20 3.85 11.18
CA LEU A 99 7.22 4.37 10.25
C LEU A 99 6.59 4.85 8.94
N TRP A 100 5.53 4.20 8.49
CA TRP A 100 4.73 4.65 7.36
C TRP A 100 4.04 5.99 7.64
N ASP A 101 3.48 6.18 8.84
CA ASP A 101 2.90 7.45 9.25
C ASP A 101 3.94 8.58 9.25
N ALA A 102 5.20 8.28 9.64
CA ALA A 102 6.31 9.22 9.55
C ALA A 102 6.62 9.61 8.09
N ILE A 103 6.71 8.62 7.18
CA ILE A 103 6.88 8.87 5.73
C ILE A 103 5.76 9.77 5.19
N GLN A 104 4.51 9.43 5.51
CA GLN A 104 3.34 10.19 5.05
C GLN A 104 3.31 11.60 5.64
N HIS A 105 3.71 11.77 6.90
CA HIS A 105 3.81 13.09 7.50
C HIS A 105 4.87 13.96 6.82
N MET A 106 6.09 13.46 6.62
CA MET A 106 7.15 14.19 5.91
C MET A 106 6.67 14.64 4.53
N ARG A 107 6.01 13.76 3.78
CA ARG A 107 5.44 14.07 2.46
C ARG A 107 4.35 15.14 2.53
N ARG A 108 3.42 15.05 3.48
CA ARG A 108 2.38 16.07 3.68
C ARG A 108 2.97 17.43 4.01
N VAL A 109 3.98 17.47 4.87
CA VAL A 109 4.68 18.72 5.24
C VAL A 109 5.37 19.32 4.02
N GLN A 110 6.05 18.52 3.21
CA GLN A 110 6.67 19.02 1.97
C GLN A 110 5.63 19.55 0.99
N VAL A 111 4.55 18.80 0.74
CA VAL A 111 3.48 19.23 -0.17
C VAL A 111 2.83 20.54 0.30
N ALA A 112 2.63 20.69 1.62
CA ALA A 112 2.12 21.93 2.18
C ALA A 112 3.09 23.11 1.97
N MET A 113 4.39 22.87 2.14
CA MET A 113 5.44 23.87 1.88
C MET A 113 5.48 24.26 0.40
N ASP A 114 5.57 23.28 -0.51
CA ASP A 114 5.61 23.51 -1.94
C ASP A 114 4.40 24.35 -2.39
N ARG A 115 3.20 24.02 -1.91
CA ARG A 115 1.98 24.80 -2.19
C ARG A 115 2.06 26.22 -1.65
N ALA A 116 2.56 26.40 -0.42
CA ALA A 116 2.66 27.72 0.21
C ALA A 116 3.64 28.65 -0.54
N ILE A 117 4.68 28.11 -1.17
CA ILE A 117 5.64 28.89 -1.97
C ILE A 117 5.29 28.95 -3.48
N GLY A 118 4.15 28.37 -3.89
CA GLY A 118 3.74 28.31 -5.29
C GLY A 118 4.58 27.38 -6.17
N ALA A 119 5.29 26.41 -5.58
CA ALA A 119 6.04 25.42 -6.34
C ALA A 119 5.10 24.43 -7.05
N PRO A 120 5.50 23.90 -8.22
CA PRO A 120 4.72 22.90 -8.93
C PRO A 120 4.59 21.62 -8.10
N SER A 121 3.47 20.92 -8.26
CA SER A 121 3.24 19.63 -7.61
C SER A 121 4.31 18.61 -8.04
N ARG A 122 4.87 17.90 -7.05
CA ARG A 122 5.90 16.87 -7.26
C ARG A 122 5.37 15.55 -7.82
N HIS A 123 4.06 15.41 -8.02
CA HIS A 123 3.50 14.18 -8.60
C HIS A 123 4.01 14.01 -10.04
N ALA A 124 4.36 12.78 -10.43
CA ALA A 124 4.84 12.43 -11.79
C ALA A 124 3.91 12.86 -12.95
N ARG A 125 2.69 13.31 -12.64
CA ARG A 125 1.69 13.77 -13.61
C ARG A 125 1.82 15.27 -13.89
N CYS A 126 2.33 16.04 -12.93
CA CYS A 126 2.48 17.50 -13.02
C CYS A 126 3.71 17.92 -13.82
N LEU A 127 4.76 17.07 -13.90
CA LEU A 127 5.87 17.26 -14.84
C LEU A 127 5.50 16.95 -16.30
N ARG A 128 4.35 16.29 -16.55
CA ARG A 128 3.83 16.00 -17.89
C ARG A 128 2.90 17.08 -18.44
N LEU A 129 2.51 18.06 -17.63
CA LEU A 129 1.52 19.08 -17.98
C LEU A 129 2.08 20.48 -17.74
N LEU A 130 3.06 20.87 -18.56
CA LEU A 130 3.24 22.27 -18.93
C LEU A 130 2.14 22.67 -19.94
N VAL A 131 0.88 22.35 -19.63
CA VAL A 131 -0.31 22.62 -20.47
C VAL A 131 -1.19 23.63 -19.75
N PRO A 132 -1.73 24.67 -20.43
CA PRO A 132 -2.45 25.77 -19.80
C PRO A 132 -3.68 25.31 -19.01
N VAL A 133 -3.87 25.95 -17.85
CA VAL A 133 -4.87 25.64 -16.80
C VAL A 133 -6.25 26.24 -17.14
N GLU A 134 -6.68 26.20 -18.40
CA GLU A 134 -7.95 26.83 -18.83
C GLU A 134 -9.19 25.95 -18.59
N ALA A 135 -9.02 24.75 -18.03
CA ALA A 135 -10.11 23.89 -17.59
C ALA A 135 -10.30 24.00 -16.07
N MET A 136 -11.00 25.05 -15.62
CA MET A 136 -11.43 25.25 -14.23
C MET A 136 -12.54 24.28 -13.81
N SER A 137 -12.26 22.97 -13.78
CA SER A 137 -13.15 21.99 -13.14
C SER A 137 -12.46 21.40 -11.94
N ALA A 138 -13.04 21.61 -10.75
CA ALA A 138 -12.61 20.94 -9.53
C ALA A 138 -12.78 19.42 -9.72
N ASP A 139 -11.66 18.71 -9.80
CA ASP A 139 -11.60 17.26 -9.83
C ASP A 139 -11.32 16.69 -8.43
N ALA A 140 -11.28 15.36 -8.31
CA ALA A 140 -10.98 14.69 -7.04
C ALA A 140 -9.56 15.01 -6.49
N GLU A 141 -8.70 15.60 -7.31
CA GLU A 141 -7.33 15.99 -6.96
C GLU A 141 -7.24 17.47 -6.54
N THR A 142 -8.31 18.24 -6.78
CA THR A 142 -8.42 19.64 -6.35
C THR A 142 -8.56 19.67 -4.83
N PRO A 143 -7.61 20.30 -4.11
CA PRO A 143 -7.65 20.35 -2.66
C PRO A 143 -8.90 21.08 -2.17
N PRO A 144 -9.40 20.77 -0.96
CA PRO A 144 -10.49 21.52 -0.35
C PRO A 144 -10.10 23.00 -0.25
N VAL A 145 -11.10 23.88 -0.34
CA VAL A 145 -10.92 25.33 -0.20
C VAL A 145 -10.29 25.62 1.16
N ASP A 146 -9.13 26.27 1.15
CA ASP A 146 -8.40 26.70 2.34
C ASP A 146 -8.62 28.20 2.53
N GLU A 147 -9.43 28.55 3.53
CA GLU A 147 -9.83 29.94 3.82
C GLU A 147 -8.71 30.76 4.48
N ARG A 148 -7.59 30.14 4.83
CA ARG A 148 -6.45 30.82 5.45
C ARG A 148 -5.77 31.76 4.45
N SER A 149 -5.25 32.87 4.98
CA SER A 149 -4.40 33.77 4.22
C SER A 149 -3.11 33.07 3.74
N ASP A 150 -2.50 33.59 2.67
CA ASP A 150 -1.22 33.05 2.17
C ASP A 150 -0.12 33.10 3.26
N GLU A 151 -0.12 34.15 4.09
CA GLU A 151 0.84 34.31 5.17
C GLU A 151 0.65 33.24 6.27
N GLU A 152 -0.59 32.95 6.66
CA GLU A 152 -0.89 31.90 7.64
C GLU A 152 -0.50 30.52 7.10
N ARG A 153 -0.81 30.23 5.84
CA ARG A 153 -0.43 28.98 5.17
C ARG A 153 1.10 28.81 5.16
N LEU A 154 1.84 29.85 4.79
CA LEU A 154 3.29 29.82 4.77
C LEU A 154 3.89 29.65 6.17
N ARG A 155 3.36 30.37 7.16
CA ARG A 155 3.81 30.29 8.55
C ARG A 155 3.61 28.90 9.13
N ASP A 156 2.44 28.29 8.89
CA ASP A 156 2.12 26.94 9.35
C ASP A 156 2.99 25.88 8.64
N ALA A 157 3.14 25.99 7.32
CA ALA A 157 4.00 25.09 6.55
C ALA A 157 5.46 25.17 7.01
N THR A 158 5.97 26.39 7.23
CA THR A 158 7.32 26.64 7.76
C THR A 158 7.49 26.04 9.14
N ARG A 159 6.55 26.29 10.06
CA ARG A 159 6.58 25.69 11.40
C ARG A 159 6.59 24.16 11.34
N ALA A 160 5.77 23.56 10.47
CA ALA A 160 5.73 22.11 10.29
C ALA A 160 7.04 21.57 9.72
N SER A 161 7.61 22.24 8.73
CA SER A 161 8.92 21.89 8.16
C SER A 161 10.02 21.95 9.20
N MET A 162 10.08 23.03 10.00
CA MET A 162 11.07 23.17 11.08
C MET A 162 10.91 22.10 12.16
N ARG A 163 9.69 21.63 12.46
CA ARG A 163 9.50 20.50 13.39
C ARG A 163 10.09 19.21 12.84
N VAL A 164 9.83 18.89 11.58
CA VAL A 164 10.41 17.71 10.93
C VAL A 164 11.94 17.80 10.94
N GLU A 165 12.49 18.96 10.59
CA GLU A 165 13.94 19.19 10.64
C GLU A 165 14.50 19.07 12.06
N GLY A 166 13.79 19.57 13.08
CA GLY A 166 14.15 19.40 14.48
C GLY A 166 14.19 17.93 14.91
N TRP A 167 13.22 17.10 14.48
CA TRP A 167 13.22 15.66 14.77
C TRP A 167 14.33 14.93 14.02
N LEU A 168 14.59 15.29 12.76
CA LEU A 168 15.74 14.79 12.00
C LEU A 168 17.08 15.29 12.56
N GLY A 169 17.08 16.32 13.40
CA GLY A 169 18.23 16.76 14.18
C GLY A 169 18.67 15.75 15.25
N TYR A 170 17.86 14.73 15.56
CA TYR A 170 18.21 13.64 16.48
C TYR A 170 18.84 12.43 15.77
N THR A 171 19.39 12.62 14.58
CA THR A 171 20.09 11.57 13.82
C THR A 171 21.34 12.15 13.15
N ASP A 172 22.23 11.27 12.67
CA ASP A 172 23.41 11.68 11.93
C ASP A 172 23.05 12.33 10.57
N LYS A 173 23.97 13.16 10.05
CA LYS A 173 23.79 13.90 8.79
C LYS A 173 23.54 12.97 7.59
N PRO A 174 24.27 11.83 7.42
CA PRO A 174 23.98 10.86 6.37
C PRO A 174 22.53 10.33 6.41
N ALA A 175 22.05 9.91 7.58
CA ALA A 175 20.71 9.38 7.78
C ALA A 175 19.63 10.43 7.52
N ARG A 176 19.82 11.68 7.97
CA ARG A 176 18.93 12.81 7.64
C ARG A 176 18.88 13.03 6.13
N SER A 177 20.04 13.09 5.48
CA SER A 177 20.12 13.31 4.04
C SER A 177 19.46 12.16 3.26
N GLU A 178 19.65 10.92 3.71
CA GLU A 178 19.02 9.75 3.12
C GLU A 178 17.50 9.81 3.24
N ALA A 179 16.97 10.14 4.41
CA ALA A 179 15.53 10.25 4.64
C ALA A 179 14.90 11.32 3.74
N LEU A 180 15.49 12.52 3.64
CA LEU A 180 14.96 13.56 2.76
C LEU A 180 14.99 13.10 1.29
N ARG A 181 16.14 12.61 0.82
CA ARG A 181 16.29 12.17 -0.57
C ARG A 181 15.31 11.04 -0.96
N VAL A 182 15.08 10.09 -0.06
CA VAL A 182 14.24 8.91 -0.34
C VAL A 182 12.75 9.22 -0.12
N VAL A 183 12.40 9.95 0.94
CA VAL A 183 11.00 10.19 1.30
C VAL A 183 10.39 11.33 0.51
N VAL A 184 11.15 12.42 0.35
CA VAL A 184 10.70 13.68 -0.26
C VAL A 184 10.97 13.71 -1.76
N ASP A 185 12.16 13.28 -2.20
CA ASP A 185 12.54 13.30 -3.62
C ASP A 185 12.33 11.95 -4.33
N ASP A 186 11.79 10.94 -3.63
CA ASP A 186 11.56 9.57 -4.11
C ASP A 186 12.82 8.91 -4.73
N GLY A 187 14.00 9.26 -4.23
CA GLY A 187 15.28 8.70 -4.67
C GLY A 187 15.46 7.22 -4.33
N GLU A 188 16.47 6.59 -4.94
CA GLU A 188 16.85 5.18 -4.66
C GLU A 188 17.32 4.98 -3.23
N VAL A 189 17.00 3.89 -2.55
CA VAL A 189 17.46 3.67 -1.16
C VAL A 189 18.89 3.13 -1.17
N ARG A 190 19.82 3.85 -0.54
CA ARG A 190 21.24 3.49 -0.42
C ARG A 190 21.61 3.05 0.98
N ASP A 191 20.95 3.63 1.99
CA ASP A 191 21.24 3.36 3.41
C ASP A 191 19.94 3.10 4.18
N VAL A 192 19.53 1.84 4.21
CA VAL A 192 18.30 1.43 4.89
C VAL A 192 18.37 1.68 6.41
N ALA A 193 19.53 1.46 7.02
CA ALA A 193 19.71 1.66 8.46
C ALA A 193 19.56 3.14 8.83
N GLY A 194 20.20 4.03 8.06
CA GLY A 194 20.07 5.48 8.22
C GLY A 194 18.64 5.96 8.01
N LEU A 195 17.97 5.48 6.96
CA LEU A 195 16.56 5.77 6.72
C LEU A 195 15.69 5.38 7.92
N LEU A 196 15.86 4.17 8.48
CA LEU A 196 15.09 3.72 9.63
C LEU A 196 15.36 4.54 10.90
N SER A 197 16.62 4.90 11.17
CA SER A 197 16.97 5.76 12.31
C SER A 197 16.27 7.12 12.21
N ALA A 198 16.31 7.75 11.04
CA ALA A 198 15.65 9.02 10.80
C ALA A 198 14.11 8.93 10.92
N LEU A 199 13.50 7.89 10.33
CA LEU A 199 12.06 7.67 10.42
C LEU A 199 11.59 7.41 11.86
N ARG A 200 12.40 6.73 12.68
CA ARG A 200 12.11 6.53 14.11
C ARG A 200 12.11 7.86 14.88
N CYS A 201 13.05 8.77 14.59
CA CYS A 201 13.04 10.10 15.20
C CYS A 201 11.78 10.90 14.84
N VAL A 202 11.37 10.87 13.57
CA VAL A 202 10.12 11.52 13.14
C VAL A 202 8.90 10.85 13.78
N SER A 203 8.88 9.52 13.88
CA SER A 203 7.80 8.76 14.51
C SER A 203 7.65 9.08 16.01
N ASP A 204 8.76 9.23 16.73
CA ASP A 204 8.73 9.66 18.13
C ASP A 204 8.22 11.09 18.28
N GLY A 205 8.68 12.01 17.43
CA GLY A 205 8.21 13.40 17.41
C GLY A 205 6.71 13.52 17.14
N LEU A 206 6.17 12.73 16.20
CA LEU A 206 4.74 12.63 15.92
C LEU A 206 3.91 12.14 17.10
N ARG A 207 4.51 11.29 17.93
CA ARG A 207 3.85 10.66 19.09
C ARG A 207 4.13 11.42 20.38
N ALA A 208 4.73 12.61 20.31
CA ALA A 208 5.13 13.42 21.45
C ALA A 208 5.95 12.64 22.49
N ARG A 209 6.81 11.72 22.01
CA ARG A 209 7.74 10.97 22.87
C ARG A 209 9.00 11.80 23.11
N GLU A 210 9.72 11.43 24.17
CA GLU A 210 11.05 11.97 24.40
C GLU A 210 11.96 11.62 23.22
N MET A 211 12.67 12.63 22.72
CA MET A 211 13.52 12.49 21.55
C MET A 211 14.85 11.84 21.95
N VAL A 212 15.18 10.73 21.30
CA VAL A 212 16.43 9.99 21.51
C VAL A 212 17.36 10.22 20.34
N TRP A 213 18.63 10.55 20.62
CA TRP A 213 19.67 10.62 19.60
C TRP A 213 19.95 9.23 19.00
N ARG A 214 19.90 9.14 17.66
CA ARG A 214 20.07 7.89 16.88
C ARG A 214 21.15 7.99 15.82
N GLY A 215 22.07 8.95 15.94
CA GLY A 215 23.20 9.06 15.03
C GLY A 215 24.19 7.92 15.23
N ARG A 216 24.71 7.42 14.12
CA ARG A 216 25.83 6.49 14.08
C ARG A 216 27.12 7.32 14.12
N GLY A 217 27.98 7.00 15.08
CA GLY A 217 29.30 7.65 15.25
C GLY A 217 30.22 7.39 14.07
#